data_AF-A0A3M2CD73-F1
#
_entry.id   AF-A0A3M2CD73-F1
#
_cell.length_a   1.000
_cell.length_b   1.000
_cell.length_c   1.000
_cell.angle_alpha   90.00
_cell.angle_beta   90.00
_cell.angle_gamma   90.00
#
_symmetry.space_group_name_H-M   'P 1'
#
loop_
_entity.id
_entity.type
_entity.pdbx_description
1 polymer ?
#
loop_
_entity_poly.entity_id
_entity_poly.type
_entity_poly.pdbx_seq_one_letter_code
_entity_poly.pdbx_strand_id
1 'polypeptide(L)'
;MQYLDIAPEVASALQQGKPVVALESTIIAHGMPYPDNVATGRALEQAIREEGAIPATIAIINGKMKAGLSSDELEWLGKPENKIAKASRRDLPWLLMKKLPGATTVAATMLIAEKAGISIFATGG
;
A
#
# COMPACT_ATOMS: atom_id res chain seq x y z
N MET A 1 -6.41 15.66 4.61
CA MET A 1 -5.26 15.69 3.67
C MET A 1 -3.89 15.64 4.37
N GLN A 2 -3.68 16.16 5.58
CA GLN A 2 -2.34 16.22 6.22
C GLN A 2 -1.60 14.88 6.37
N TYR A 3 -2.33 13.75 6.43
CA TYR A 3 -1.76 12.41 6.64
C TYR A 3 -1.84 11.49 5.42
N LEU A 4 -2.41 11.94 4.30
CA LEU A 4 -2.49 11.14 3.06
C LEU A 4 -1.36 11.58 2.13
N ASP A 5 -0.65 10.61 1.57
CA ASP A 5 0.41 10.81 0.59
C ASP A 5 0.12 9.90 -0.60
N ILE A 6 -0.26 10.50 -1.73
CA ILE A 6 -0.62 9.77 -2.96
C ILE A 6 0.57 9.86 -3.90
N ALA A 7 1.06 8.71 -4.36
CA ALA A 7 2.16 8.65 -5.31
C ALA A 7 1.84 9.47 -6.57
N PRO A 8 2.80 10.21 -7.16
CA PRO A 8 2.55 11.05 -8.32
C PRO A 8 1.89 10.32 -9.50
N GLU A 9 2.29 9.08 -9.76
CA GLU A 9 1.70 8.23 -10.83
C GLU A 9 0.21 7.94 -10.55
N VAL A 10 -0.13 7.58 -9.31
CA VAL A 10 -1.51 7.32 -8.87
C VAL A 10 -2.36 8.58 -8.97
N ALA A 11 -1.85 9.71 -8.47
CA ALA A 11 -2.55 10.98 -8.54
C ALA A 11 -2.82 11.42 -10.00
N SER A 12 -1.84 11.24 -10.89
CA SER A 12 -1.98 11.53 -12.31
C SER A 12 -3.01 10.63 -13.00
N ALA A 13 -3.00 9.33 -12.67
CA ALA A 13 -3.95 8.36 -13.21
C ALA A 13 -5.39 8.71 -12.82
N LEU A 14 -5.62 9.04 -11.55
CA LEU A 14 -6.93 9.45 -11.05
C LEU A 14 -7.44 10.73 -11.74
N GLN A 15 -6.58 11.74 -11.91
CA GLN A 15 -6.94 12.98 -12.61
C GLN A 15 -7.30 12.76 -14.08
N GLN A 16 -6.66 11.78 -14.73
CA GLN A 16 -6.90 11.43 -16.12
C GLN A 16 -8.05 10.42 -16.30
N GLY A 17 -8.70 9.98 -15.22
CA GLY A 17 -9.73 8.94 -15.29
C GLY A 17 -9.19 7.57 -15.69
N LYS A 18 -7.89 7.31 -15.51
CA LYS A 18 -7.29 6.00 -15.75
C LYS A 18 -7.61 5.05 -14.58
N PRO A 19 -7.76 3.73 -14.85
CA PRO A 19 -8.07 2.77 -13.81
C PRO A 19 -6.90 2.64 -12.82
N VAL A 20 -7.22 2.71 -11.53
CA VAL A 20 -6.28 2.49 -10.42
C VAL A 20 -6.77 1.33 -9.58
N VAL A 21 -5.88 0.42 -9.24
CA VAL A 21 -6.16 -0.75 -8.40
C VAL A 21 -5.31 -0.68 -7.15
N ALA A 22 -5.96 -0.56 -5.99
CA ALA A 22 -5.27 -0.65 -4.71
C ALA A 22 -4.79 -2.08 -4.45
N LEU A 23 -3.68 -2.21 -3.73
CA LEU A 23 -3.14 -3.46 -3.19
C LEU A 23 -2.88 -3.30 -1.70
N GLU A 24 -3.14 -4.34 -0.91
CA GLU A 24 -2.79 -4.35 0.51
C GLU A 24 -1.34 -4.76 0.73
N SER A 25 -0.78 -4.39 1.88
CA SER A 25 0.62 -4.65 2.17
C SER A 25 0.86 -5.73 3.23
N THR A 26 -0.19 -6.32 3.83
CA THR A 26 0.05 -7.41 4.80
C THR A 26 0.57 -8.68 4.15
N ILE A 27 0.22 -8.93 2.88
CA ILE A 27 0.87 -9.98 2.09
C ILE A 27 2.40 -9.81 2.01
N ILE A 28 2.90 -8.57 1.98
CA ILE A 28 4.33 -8.25 1.91
C ILE A 28 4.98 -8.39 3.28
N ALA A 29 4.44 -7.78 4.33
CA ALA A 29 5.12 -7.77 5.63
C ALA A 29 4.87 -9.01 6.51
N HIS A 30 3.74 -9.71 6.31
CA HIS A 30 3.28 -10.77 7.22
C HIS A 30 2.75 -12.03 6.51
N GLY A 31 2.57 -12.00 5.19
CA GLY A 31 1.98 -13.10 4.43
C GLY A 31 2.98 -14.08 3.85
N MET A 32 4.21 -13.64 3.59
CA MET A 32 5.26 -14.44 2.94
C MET A 32 6.64 -14.13 3.54
N PRO A 33 7.61 -15.06 3.48
CA PRO A 33 8.98 -14.79 3.90
C PRO A 33 9.71 -13.88 2.91
N TYR A 34 10.72 -13.16 3.39
CA TYR A 34 11.67 -12.46 2.52
C TYR A 34 12.63 -13.46 1.86
N PRO A 35 12.98 -13.30 0.56
CA PRO A 35 12.64 -12.19 -0.36
C PRO A 35 11.35 -12.39 -1.18
N ASP A 36 10.68 -13.53 -1.04
CA ASP A 36 9.51 -13.90 -1.85
C ASP A 36 8.37 -12.89 -1.68
N ASN A 37 8.20 -12.33 -0.48
CA ASN A 37 7.22 -11.29 -0.21
C ASN A 37 7.36 -10.03 -1.09
N VAL A 38 8.59 -9.54 -1.28
CA VAL A 38 8.92 -8.38 -2.13
C VAL A 38 8.73 -8.78 -3.60
N ALA A 39 9.17 -9.98 -3.97
CA ALA A 39 8.99 -10.49 -5.33
C ALA A 39 7.50 -10.60 -5.70
N THR A 40 6.67 -11.11 -4.80
CA THR A 40 5.21 -11.17 -4.97
C THR A 40 4.59 -9.79 -5.03
N GLY A 41 4.96 -8.86 -4.15
CA GLY A 41 4.48 -7.48 -4.22
C GLY A 41 4.74 -6.84 -5.59
N ARG A 42 5.97 -6.98 -6.10
CA ARG A 42 6.35 -6.49 -7.44
C ARG A 42 5.59 -7.19 -8.56
N ALA A 43 5.41 -8.50 -8.46
CA ALA A 43 4.68 -9.29 -9.46
C ALA A 43 3.20 -8.87 -9.53
N LEU A 44 2.56 -8.57 -8.39
CA LEU A 44 1.19 -8.07 -8.34
C LEU A 44 1.07 -6.67 -8.98
N GLU A 45 2.00 -5.76 -8.66
CA GLU A 45 2.03 -4.45 -9.32
C GLU A 45 2.23 -4.57 -10.83
N GLN A 46 3.10 -5.46 -11.27
CA GLN A 46 3.37 -5.72 -12.68
C GLN A 46 2.15 -6.32 -13.40
N ALA A 47 1.46 -7.28 -12.80
CA ALA A 47 0.25 -7.86 -13.39
C ALA A 47 -0.86 -6.82 -13.62
N ILE A 48 -1.04 -5.88 -12.69
CA ILE A 48 -1.99 -4.76 -12.86
C ILE A 48 -1.59 -3.86 -14.03
N ARG A 49 -0.28 -3.60 -14.20
CA ARG A 49 0.24 -2.78 -15.30
C ARG A 49 0.05 -3.46 -16.65
N GLU A 50 0.21 -4.78 -16.71
CA GLU A 50 -0.01 -5.58 -17.93
C GLU A 50 -1.47 -5.52 -18.40
N GLU A 51 -2.41 -5.41 -17.47
CA GLU A 51 -3.84 -5.18 -17.75
C GLU A 51 -4.18 -3.70 -18.04
N GLY A 52 -3.18 -2.83 -18.14
CA GLY A 52 -3.37 -1.41 -18.48
C GLY A 52 -3.85 -0.51 -17.33
N ALA A 53 -3.81 -1.00 -16.09
CA ALA A 53 -4.17 -0.23 -14.90
C ALA A 53 -2.93 0.21 -14.10
N ILE A 54 -3.13 1.15 -13.18
CA ILE A 54 -2.08 1.67 -12.31
C ILE A 54 -2.21 1.05 -10.91
N PRO A 55 -1.19 0.35 -10.41
CA PRO A 55 -1.21 -0.22 -9.07
C PRO A 55 -0.98 0.87 -8.01
N ALA A 56 -1.65 0.71 -6.87
CA ALA A 56 -1.46 1.56 -5.70
C ALA A 56 -1.32 0.68 -4.44
N THR A 57 -0.11 0.19 -4.17
CA THR A 57 0.19 -0.50 -2.92
C THR A 57 0.02 0.45 -1.74
N ILE A 58 -0.77 0.06 -0.75
CA ILE A 58 -1.15 0.88 0.39
C ILE A 58 -0.33 0.48 1.62
N ALA A 59 0.24 1.45 2.34
CA ALA A 59 0.91 1.22 3.62
C ALA A 59 0.92 2.48 4.50
N ILE A 60 1.45 2.36 5.71
CA ILE A 60 1.79 3.50 6.57
C ILE A 60 3.31 3.61 6.64
N ILE A 61 3.86 4.75 6.24
CA ILE A 61 5.30 5.05 6.28
C ILE A 61 5.49 6.47 6.82
N ASN A 62 6.38 6.64 7.80
CA ASN A 62 6.74 7.96 8.36
C ASN A 62 5.55 8.85 8.78
N GLY A 63 4.49 8.23 9.31
CA GLY A 63 3.28 8.95 9.73
C GLY A 63 2.36 9.38 8.59
N LYS A 64 2.50 8.76 7.42
CA LYS A 64 1.65 9.00 6.24
C LYS A 64 0.97 7.71 5.81
N MET A 65 -0.31 7.80 5.47
CA MET A 65 -1.04 6.81 4.70
C MET A 65 -0.60 6.96 3.24
N LYS A 66 0.20 6.02 2.76
CA LYS A 66 0.73 5.99 1.39
C LYS A 66 -0.30 5.33 0.47
N ALA A 67 -0.60 5.96 -0.67
CA ALA A 67 -1.35 5.37 -1.77
C ALA A 67 -0.45 5.26 -3.01
N GLY A 68 0.13 4.07 -3.19
CA GLY A 68 1.26 3.83 -4.09
C GLY A 68 2.59 3.93 -3.33
N LEU A 69 3.42 2.90 -3.46
CA LEU A 69 4.76 2.85 -2.90
C LEU A 69 5.80 2.98 -4.02
N SER A 70 6.97 3.50 -3.68
CA SER A 70 8.15 3.33 -4.54
C SER A 70 8.68 1.88 -4.44
N SER A 71 9.50 1.47 -5.41
CA SER A 71 10.20 0.18 -5.37
C SER A 71 11.05 0.01 -4.10
N ASP A 72 11.64 1.10 -3.61
CA ASP A 72 12.45 1.12 -2.39
C ASP A 72 11.58 1.00 -1.13
N GLU A 73 10.43 1.70 -1.10
CA GLU A 73 9.47 1.60 0.01
C GLU A 73 8.89 0.18 0.10
N LEU A 74 8.57 -0.43 -1.05
CA LEU A 74 8.08 -1.82 -1.13
C LEU A 74 9.14 -2.81 -0.64
N GLU A 75 10.39 -2.68 -1.10
CA GLU A 75 11.49 -3.54 -0.64
C GLU A 75 11.77 -3.35 0.85
N TRP A 76 11.80 -2.10 1.31
CA TRP A 76 11.98 -1.77 2.71
C TRP A 76 10.89 -2.39 3.59
N LEU A 77 9.64 -2.40 3.14
CA LEU A 77 8.53 -2.99 3.88
C LEU A 77 8.64 -4.50 4.06
N GLY A 78 9.23 -5.21 3.09
CA GLY A 78 9.37 -6.67 3.13
C GLY A 78 10.58 -7.18 3.92
N LYS A 79 11.53 -6.31 4.29
CA LYS A 79 12.75 -6.68 5.00
C LYS A 79 12.47 -7.04 6.48
N PRO A 80 12.91 -8.21 6.97
CA PRO A 80 12.55 -8.72 8.30
C PRO A 80 13.06 -7.85 9.46
N GLU A 81 14.14 -7.09 9.27
CA GLU A 81 14.69 -6.18 10.25
C GLU A 81 13.80 -4.93 10.50
N ASN A 82 12.99 -4.56 9.53
CA ASN A 82 12.07 -3.43 9.63
C ASN A 82 10.81 -3.93 10.32
N LYS A 83 10.72 -3.76 11.65
CA LYS A 83 9.56 -4.20 12.44
C LYS A 83 8.28 -3.48 11.97
N ILE A 84 7.51 -4.11 11.08
CA ILE A 84 6.29 -3.56 10.52
C ILE A 84 5.07 -4.02 11.34
N ALA A 85 4.26 -3.07 11.82
CA ALA A 85 3.00 -3.40 12.47
C ALA A 85 1.97 -3.92 11.46
N LYS A 86 1.18 -4.94 11.83
CA LYS A 86 -0.02 -5.31 11.06
C LYS A 86 -1.14 -4.35 11.43
N ALA A 87 -1.54 -3.49 10.50
CA ALA A 87 -2.42 -2.34 10.74
C ALA A 87 -3.85 -2.59 10.23
N SER A 88 -4.81 -2.56 11.15
CA SER A 88 -6.23 -2.43 10.84
C SER A 88 -6.71 -1.01 11.13
N ARG A 89 -8.00 -0.74 10.90
CA ARG A 89 -8.60 0.60 11.04
C ARG A 89 -8.34 1.23 12.42
N ARG A 90 -8.40 0.43 13.49
CA ARG A 90 -8.19 0.91 14.87
C ARG A 90 -6.74 1.33 15.15
N ASP A 91 -5.79 0.82 14.39
CA ASP A 91 -4.37 1.02 14.61
C ASP A 91 -3.86 2.30 13.92
N LEU A 92 -4.58 2.78 12.90
CA LEU A 92 -4.17 3.93 12.07
C LEU A 92 -3.84 5.19 12.91
N PRO A 93 -4.69 5.66 13.85
CA PRO A 93 -4.40 6.89 14.58
C PRO A 93 -3.09 6.82 15.36
N TRP A 94 -2.82 5.67 16.00
CA TRP A 94 -1.60 5.45 16.77
C TRP A 94 -0.36 5.42 15.89
N LEU A 95 -0.39 4.65 14.79
CA LEU A 95 0.73 4.51 13.87
C LEU A 95 1.07 5.85 13.19
N LEU A 96 0.06 6.61 12.79
CA LEU A 96 0.25 7.94 12.19
C LEU A 96 0.89 8.92 13.18
N MET A 97 0.37 8.99 14.42
CA MET A 97 0.89 9.91 15.44
C MET A 97 2.31 9.55 15.90
N LYS A 98 2.63 8.26 16.01
CA LYS A 98 3.96 7.79 16.40
C LYS A 98 4.94 7.68 15.24
N LYS A 99 4.48 7.94 14.01
CA LYS A 99 5.26 7.77 12.76
C LYS A 99 5.84 6.36 12.63
N LEU A 100 5.12 5.36 13.14
CA LEU A 100 5.53 3.96 13.06
C LEU A 100 5.03 3.36 11.74
N PRO A 101 5.80 2.42 11.15
CA PRO A 101 5.38 1.79 9.92
C PRO A 101 4.30 0.74 10.15
N GLY A 102 3.42 0.60 9.17
CA GLY A 102 2.32 -0.34 9.21
C GLY A 102 1.99 -0.92 7.84
N ALA A 103 1.92 -2.25 7.76
CA ALA A 103 1.35 -2.95 6.64
C ALA A 103 -0.16 -3.04 6.84
N THR A 104 -0.93 -2.53 5.89
CA THR A 104 -2.37 -2.35 6.03
C THR A 104 -3.10 -3.62 5.63
N THR A 105 -3.92 -4.14 6.54
CA THR A 105 -4.92 -5.17 6.26
C THR A 105 -5.98 -4.64 5.31
N VAL A 106 -6.78 -5.53 4.70
CA VAL A 106 -8.02 -5.22 3.96
C VAL A 106 -8.79 -4.00 4.51
N ALA A 107 -9.13 -4.00 5.81
CA ALA A 107 -9.94 -2.93 6.40
C ALA A 107 -9.26 -1.55 6.38
N ALA A 108 -7.95 -1.51 6.63
CA ALA A 108 -7.18 -0.26 6.57
C ALA A 108 -6.94 0.17 5.12
N THR A 109 -6.65 -0.78 4.23
CA THR A 109 -6.43 -0.57 2.81
C THR A 109 -7.65 0.05 2.14
N MET A 110 -8.85 -0.49 2.37
CA MET A 110 -10.10 0.06 1.84
C MET A 110 -10.33 1.50 2.28
N LEU A 111 -10.07 1.82 3.56
CA LEU A 111 -10.23 3.18 4.08
C LEU A 111 -9.27 4.17 3.42
N ILE A 112 -8.00 3.78 3.23
CA ILE A 112 -7.00 4.65 2.62
C ILE A 112 -7.26 4.80 1.12
N ALA A 113 -7.63 3.71 0.44
CA ALA A 113 -8.01 3.72 -0.98
C ALA A 113 -9.19 4.66 -1.23
N GLU A 114 -10.26 4.56 -0.43
CA GLU A 114 -11.41 5.47 -0.49
C GLU A 114 -10.99 6.93 -0.32
N LYS A 115 -10.12 7.23 0.67
CA LYS A 115 -9.57 8.58 0.87
C LYS A 115 -8.71 9.08 -0.28
N ALA A 116 -8.05 8.18 -1.00
CA ALA A 116 -7.26 8.50 -2.17
C ALA A 116 -8.11 8.62 -3.45
N GLY A 117 -9.40 8.26 -3.41
CA GLY A 117 -10.28 8.25 -4.58
C GLY A 117 -10.15 6.98 -5.43
N ILE A 118 -9.63 5.88 -4.87
CA ILE A 118 -9.45 4.59 -5.55
C ILE A 118 -10.64 3.68 -5.21
N SER A 119 -11.38 3.25 -6.22
CA SER A 119 -12.62 2.47 -6.06
C SER A 119 -12.44 0.95 -6.24
N ILE A 120 -11.27 0.50 -6.68
CA ILE A 120 -10.98 -0.91 -6.95
C ILE A 120 -9.82 -1.36 -6.05
N PHE A 121 -9.98 -2.51 -5.39
CA PHE A 121 -8.99 -3.09 -4.50
C PHE A 121 -8.91 -4.60 -4.75
N ALA A 122 -7.70 -5.10 -5.00
CA ALA A 122 -7.41 -6.53 -5.18
C ALA A 122 -6.66 -7.11 -3.97
N THR A 123 -7.04 -8.31 -3.53
CA THR A 123 -6.43 -9.04 -2.42
C THR A 123 -6.56 -10.56 -2.62
N GLY A 124 -5.89 -11.37 -1.80
CA GLY A 124 -5.95 -12.83 -1.85
C GLY A 124 -7.22 -13.43 -1.25
N GLY A 125 -7.63 -13.01 -0.05
CA GLY A 125 -8.79 -13.54 0.68
C GLY A 125 -8.83 -13.09 2.14
#